data_AF-A0A1V9VWX6-F1
#
_entry.id   AF-A0A1V9VWX6-F1
#
_cell.length_a   1.000
_cell.length_b   1.000
_cell.length_c   1.000
_cell.angle_alpha   90.00
_cell.angle_beta   90.00
_cell.angle_gamma   90.00
#
_symmetry.space_group_name_H-M   'P 1'
#
loop_
_entity.id
_entity.type
_entity.pdbx_description
1 polymer ?
#
loop_
_entity_poly.entity_id
_entity_poly.type
_entity_poly.pdbx_seq_one_letter_code
_entity_poly.pdbx_strand_id
1 'polypeptide(L)'
;MKSKLIIVLCLIGILAPSSKTFANGEIITKKEVRNYYYIVDKENNNYTWKIGYKSSNSIIKENKEHELNLEDFRNAVNKLSQQNFELYVSIAYLVILLLILLISFVKKKNDIPKWFLIFMFVLLIISINAVVQTSISLSVTDQEVQFLYLRLTH
;
A
#
# COMPACT_ATOMS: atom_id res chain seq x y z
N MET A 1 12.87 -12.55 -28.65
CA MET A 1 13.75 -12.12 -27.53
C MET A 1 13.21 -10.92 -26.74
N LYS A 2 12.44 -9.98 -27.34
CA LYS A 2 11.94 -8.78 -26.66
C LYS A 2 10.93 -9.04 -25.52
N SER A 3 10.08 -10.06 -25.61
CA SER A 3 9.07 -10.34 -24.55
C SER A 3 9.65 -10.96 -23.29
N LYS A 4 10.71 -11.79 -23.41
CA LYS A 4 11.42 -12.35 -22.24
C LYS A 4 12.12 -11.26 -21.42
N LEU A 5 12.57 -10.20 -22.09
CA LEU A 5 13.27 -9.07 -21.46
C LEU A 5 12.32 -8.21 -20.62
N ILE A 6 11.06 -8.05 -21.03
CA ILE A 6 10.02 -7.34 -20.26
C ILE A 6 9.63 -8.11 -19.00
N ILE A 7 9.51 -9.44 -19.08
CA ILE A 7 9.18 -10.30 -17.93
C ILE A 7 10.31 -10.26 -16.89
N VAL A 8 11.56 -10.27 -17.33
CA VAL A 8 12.74 -10.14 -16.46
C VAL A 8 12.80 -8.75 -15.81
N LEU A 9 12.45 -7.68 -16.54
CA LEU A 9 12.43 -6.32 -15.98
C LEU A 9 11.35 -6.15 -14.88
N CYS A 10 10.18 -6.79 -15.05
CA CYS A 10 9.12 -6.79 -14.02
C CYS A 10 9.52 -7.58 -12.75
N LEU A 11 10.32 -8.64 -12.90
CA LEU A 11 10.80 -9.46 -11.78
C LEU A 11 11.92 -8.78 -10.96
N ILE A 12 12.77 -7.97 -11.61
CA ILE A 12 13.87 -7.25 -10.94
C ILE A 12 13.35 -6.09 -10.07
N GLY A 13 12.22 -5.48 -10.43
CA GLY A 13 11.61 -4.38 -9.67
C GLY A 13 11.10 -4.75 -8.27
N ILE A 14 10.96 -6.04 -7.96
CA ILE A 14 10.40 -6.55 -6.69
C ILE A 14 11.51 -6.78 -5.64
N LEU A 15 12.78 -6.71 -6.02
CA LEU A 15 13.93 -7.20 -5.24
C LEU A 15 14.89 -6.12 -4.73
N ALA A 16 14.47 -4.85 -4.60
CA ALA A 16 15.31 -3.81 -4.03
C ALA A 16 15.12 -3.69 -2.50
N PRO A 17 15.98 -4.31 -1.66
CA PRO A 17 16.00 -4.01 -0.23
C PRO A 17 16.53 -2.59 -0.03
N SER A 18 15.72 -1.73 0.57
CA SER A 18 16.15 -0.41 1.04
C SER A 18 16.51 -0.49 2.53
N SER A 19 17.73 -0.91 2.83
CA SER A 19 18.26 -0.79 4.20
C SER A 19 18.79 0.63 4.41
N LYS A 20 18.13 1.39 5.30
CA LYS A 20 18.68 2.62 5.87
C LYS A 20 19.19 2.29 7.27
N THR A 21 20.49 2.39 7.46
CA THR A 21 21.17 2.34 8.76
C THR A 21 20.95 3.66 9.50
N PHE A 22 20.54 3.61 10.77
CA PHE A 22 20.59 4.75 11.70
C PHE A 22 21.16 4.30 13.05
N ALA A 23 21.94 5.21 13.65
CA ALA A 23 22.75 5.01 14.83
C ALA A 23 22.06 5.46 16.13
N ASN A 24 22.41 4.76 17.20
CA ASN A 24 22.24 5.02 18.64
C ASN A 24 20.86 5.52 19.12
N GLY A 25 19.99 4.52 19.32
CA GLY A 25 18.59 4.58 19.69
C GLY A 25 17.97 3.39 18.97
N GLU A 26 17.50 2.37 19.69
CA GLU A 26 16.97 1.18 19.01
C GLU A 26 15.61 1.55 18.40
N ILE A 27 15.62 1.92 17.11
CA ILE A 27 14.41 2.10 16.32
C ILE A 27 13.75 0.73 16.22
N ILE A 28 12.68 0.53 16.98
CA ILE A 28 12.00 -0.76 17.07
C ILE A 28 11.13 -0.96 15.83
N THR A 29 10.47 0.11 15.39
CA THR A 29 9.61 0.07 14.21
C THR A 29 9.50 1.45 13.61
N LYS A 30 9.59 1.51 12.28
CA LYS A 30 9.30 2.69 11.49
C LYS A 30 8.40 2.31 10.33
N LYS A 31 7.39 3.13 10.05
CA LYS A 31 6.63 3.02 8.81
C LYS A 31 6.27 4.38 8.27
N GLU A 32 6.30 4.49 6.94
CA GLU A 32 5.90 5.67 6.20
C GLU A 32 5.00 5.22 5.05
N VAL A 33 3.83 5.84 4.93
CA VAL A 33 2.89 5.58 3.85
C VAL A 33 2.20 6.89 3.48
N ARG A 34 2.24 7.24 2.20
CA ARG A 34 1.70 8.50 1.68
C ARG A 34 2.33 9.69 2.43
N ASN A 35 1.55 10.36 3.26
CA ASN A 35 1.96 11.52 4.05
C ASN A 35 2.05 11.20 5.55
N TYR A 36 1.77 9.97 5.96
CA TYR A 36 1.77 9.55 7.36
C TYR A 36 3.01 8.75 7.68
N TYR A 37 3.55 8.95 8.87
CA TYR A 37 4.61 8.10 9.38
C TYR A 37 4.57 7.98 10.90
N TYR A 38 5.18 6.91 11.39
CA TYR A 38 5.58 6.78 12.78
C TYR A 38 6.99 6.21 12.88
N ILE A 39 7.69 6.58 13.95
CA ILE A 39 8.96 5.99 14.39
C ILE A 39 8.80 5.73 15.89
N VAL A 40 9.10 4.50 16.31
CA VAL A 40 9.09 4.10 17.71
C VAL A 40 10.52 3.83 18.14
N ASP A 41 10.99 4.62 19.09
CA ASP A 41 12.31 4.52 19.68
C ASP A 41 12.20 3.97 21.10
N LYS A 42 13.05 2.99 21.45
CA LYS A 42 13.21 2.53 22.83
C LYS A 42 14.45 3.12 23.46
N GLU A 43 14.28 3.76 24.61
CA GLU A 43 15.41 4.19 25.44
C GLU A 43 15.11 3.90 26.91
N ASN A 44 15.97 3.14 27.58
CA ASN A 44 15.86 2.84 29.02
C ASN A 44 14.46 2.37 29.46
N ASN A 45 13.86 1.42 28.73
CA ASN A 45 12.49 0.91 28.91
C ASN A 45 11.33 1.89 28.68
N ASN A 46 11.59 3.10 28.19
CA ASN A 46 10.55 4.04 27.79
C ASN A 46 10.42 4.07 26.26
N TYR A 47 9.19 4.07 25.77
CA TYR A 47 8.89 4.21 24.35
C TYR A 47 8.64 5.68 24.02
N THR A 48 9.30 6.18 22.97
CA THR A 48 9.06 7.50 22.41
C THR A 48 8.59 7.35 20.97
N TRP A 49 7.48 8.00 20.66
CA TRP A 49 6.85 7.97 19.36
C TRP A 49 7.07 9.28 18.65
N LYS A 50 7.64 9.23 17.45
CA LYS A 50 7.59 10.34 16.51
C LYS A 50 6.54 10.03 15.45
N ILE A 51 5.42 10.73 15.51
CA ILE A 51 4.33 10.61 14.53
C ILE A 51 4.33 11.83 13.60
N GLY A 52 3.88 11.67 12.37
CA GLY A 52 3.79 12.80 11.46
C GLY A 52 2.73 12.68 10.38
N TYR A 53 2.31 13.85 9.90
CA TYR A 53 1.41 14.04 8.77
C TYR A 53 1.93 15.20 7.91
N LYS A 54 2.25 14.92 6.65
CA LYS A 54 2.87 15.88 5.71
C LYS A 54 4.16 16.43 6.31
N SER A 55 4.28 17.76 6.42
CA SER A 55 5.42 18.46 7.02
C SER A 55 5.36 18.54 8.54
N SER A 56 4.22 18.21 9.15
CA SER A 56 4.01 18.32 10.60
C SER A 56 4.39 17.03 11.30
N ASN A 57 4.95 17.15 12.50
CA ASN A 57 5.29 16.01 13.34
C ASN A 57 5.12 16.35 14.81
N SER A 58 4.91 15.30 15.61
CA SER A 58 4.82 15.37 17.06
C SER A 58 5.67 14.27 17.67
N ILE A 59 6.28 14.58 18.80
CA ILE A 59 7.06 13.63 19.60
C ILE A 59 6.27 13.40 20.90
N ILE A 60 5.87 12.17 21.13
CA ILE A 60 5.00 11.76 22.24
C ILE A 60 5.75 10.70 23.04
N LYS A 61 5.92 10.92 24.34
CA LYS A 61 6.36 9.86 25.25
C LYS A 61 5.18 8.98 25.56
N GLU A 62 5.32 7.67 25.35
CA GLU A 62 4.26 6.72 25.64
C GLU A 62 3.97 6.71 27.15
N ASN A 63 2.69 6.76 27.49
CA ASN A 63 2.17 6.60 28.84
C ASN A 63 0.82 5.88 28.75
N LYS A 64 0.24 5.50 29.90
CA LYS A 64 -1.04 4.78 29.94
C LYS A 64 -2.22 5.54 29.33
N GLU A 65 -2.15 6.87 29.24
CA GLU A 65 -3.22 7.71 28.68
C GLU A 65 -3.24 7.68 27.15
N HIS A 66 -2.08 7.51 26.51
CA HIS A 66 -1.93 7.59 25.07
C HIS A 66 -1.55 6.25 24.40
N GLU A 67 -1.15 5.24 25.16
CA GLU A 67 -0.73 3.91 24.67
C GLU A 67 -1.71 3.32 23.66
N LEU A 68 -3.01 3.27 24.00
CA LEU A 68 -4.05 2.74 23.11
C LEU A 68 -4.18 3.55 21.81
N ASN A 69 -4.17 4.88 21.89
CA ASN A 69 -4.32 5.73 20.71
C ASN A 69 -3.09 5.65 19.79
N LEU A 70 -1.89 5.47 20.34
CA LEU A 70 -0.65 5.28 19.59
C LEU A 70 -0.65 3.94 18.85
N GLU A 71 -1.09 2.87 19.50
CA GLU A 71 -1.22 1.55 18.88
C GLU A 71 -2.33 1.53 17.81
N ASP A 72 -3.47 2.18 18.05
CA ASP A 72 -4.51 2.37 17.04
C ASP A 72 -3.98 3.14 15.82
N PHE A 73 -3.21 4.22 16.05
CA PHE A 73 -2.55 4.97 14.96
C PHE A 73 -1.58 4.09 14.17
N ARG A 74 -0.74 3.31 14.86
CA ARG A 74 0.18 2.35 14.25
C ARG A 74 -0.57 1.34 13.38
N ASN A 75 -1.65 0.77 13.89
CA ASN A 75 -2.46 -0.23 13.20
C ASN A 75 -3.15 0.36 11.97
N ALA A 76 -3.71 1.56 12.09
CA ALA A 76 -4.33 2.27 10.98
C ALA A 76 -3.30 2.61 9.89
N VAL A 77 -2.10 3.09 10.24
CA VAL A 77 -1.00 3.34 9.29
C VAL A 77 -0.55 2.04 8.61
N ASN A 78 -0.46 0.94 9.37
CA ASN A 78 -0.09 -0.37 8.83
C ASN A 78 -1.12 -0.89 7.82
N LYS A 79 -2.41 -0.78 8.17
CA LYS A 79 -3.56 -1.14 7.32
C LYS A 79 -3.62 -0.29 6.05
N LEU A 80 -3.41 1.02 6.17
CA LEU A 80 -3.35 1.94 5.04
C LEU A 80 -2.26 1.51 4.05
N SER A 81 -1.07 1.15 4.55
CA SER A 81 0.02 0.63 3.73
C SER A 81 -0.33 -0.68 3.02
N GLN A 82 -1.02 -1.59 3.70
CA GLN A 82 -1.46 -2.85 3.11
C GLN A 82 -2.47 -2.60 1.98
N GLN A 83 -3.51 -1.82 2.24
CA GLN A 83 -4.53 -1.49 1.23
C GLN A 83 -3.93 -0.72 0.05
N ASN A 84 -2.94 0.13 0.29
CA ASN A 84 -2.26 0.87 -0.77
C ASN A 84 -1.49 -0.09 -1.69
N PHE A 85 -0.86 -1.12 -1.12
CA PHE A 85 -0.23 -2.19 -1.89
C PHE A 85 -1.26 -3.04 -2.65
N GLU A 86 -2.36 -3.45 -2.00
CA GLU A 86 -3.47 -4.18 -2.63
C GLU A 86 -4.05 -3.41 -3.82
N LEU A 87 -4.15 -2.08 -3.72
CA LEU A 87 -4.63 -1.23 -4.79
C LEU A 87 -3.67 -1.25 -5.98
N TYR A 88 -2.35 -1.11 -5.74
CA TYR A 88 -1.35 -1.22 -6.80
C TYR A 88 -1.40 -2.58 -7.52
N VAL A 89 -1.52 -3.67 -6.76
CA VAL A 89 -1.65 -5.02 -7.32
C VAL A 89 -2.92 -5.15 -8.15
N SER A 90 -4.04 -4.66 -7.66
CA SER A 90 -5.34 -4.71 -8.35
C SER A 90 -5.33 -3.90 -9.65
N ILE A 91 -4.72 -2.71 -9.64
CA ILE A 91 -4.55 -1.88 -10.85
C ILE A 91 -3.61 -2.57 -11.84
N ALA A 92 -2.49 -3.13 -11.39
CA ALA A 92 -1.55 -3.84 -12.25
C ALA A 92 -2.24 -5.04 -12.93
N TYR A 93 -3.04 -5.81 -12.19
CA TYR A 93 -3.82 -6.91 -12.73
C TYR A 93 -4.85 -6.44 -13.77
N LEU A 94 -5.56 -5.34 -13.50
CA LEU A 94 -6.50 -4.73 -14.45
C LEU A 94 -5.81 -4.32 -15.75
N VAL A 95 -4.64 -3.67 -15.66
CA VAL A 95 -3.85 -3.24 -16.82
C VAL A 95 -3.39 -4.45 -17.65
N ILE A 96 -2.94 -5.53 -17.00
CA ILE A 96 -2.56 -6.77 -17.71
C ILE A 96 -3.75 -7.36 -18.47
N LEU A 97 -4.94 -7.43 -17.85
CA LEU A 97 -6.15 -7.93 -18.51
C LEU A 97 -6.52 -7.07 -19.72
N LEU A 98 -6.47 -5.74 -19.59
CA LEU A 98 -6.75 -4.81 -20.69
C LEU A 98 -5.75 -4.97 -21.83
N LEU A 99 -4.46 -5.17 -21.53
CA LEU A 99 -3.44 -5.42 -22.55
C LEU A 99 -3.68 -6.75 -23.28
N ILE A 100 -4.04 -7.82 -22.57
CA ILE A 100 -4.38 -9.12 -23.19
C ILE A 100 -5.59 -8.97 -24.13
N LEU A 101 -6.63 -8.27 -23.68
CA LEU A 101 -7.82 -7.98 -24.49
C LEU A 101 -7.47 -7.14 -25.72
N LEU A 102 -6.66 -6.10 -25.57
CA LEU A 102 -6.25 -5.22 -26.66
C LEU A 102 -5.40 -5.97 -27.70
N ILE A 103 -4.43 -6.79 -27.26
CA ILE A 103 -3.63 -7.63 -28.17
C ILE A 103 -4.52 -8.62 -28.91
N SER A 104 -5.49 -9.23 -28.22
CA SER A 104 -6.47 -10.16 -28.80
C SER A 104 -7.30 -9.48 -29.90
N PHE A 105 -7.75 -8.25 -29.67
CA PHE A 105 -8.56 -7.49 -30.62
C PHE A 105 -7.75 -7.00 -31.83
N VAL A 106 -6.54 -6.48 -31.60
CA VAL A 106 -5.65 -5.96 -32.64
C VAL A 106 -5.13 -7.07 -33.56
N LYS A 107 -4.85 -8.27 -33.03
CA LYS A 107 -4.32 -9.38 -33.84
C LYS A 107 -5.34 -10.00 -34.80
N LYS A 108 -6.59 -9.53 -34.82
CA LYS A 108 -7.68 -9.89 -35.77
C LYS A 108 -7.54 -11.32 -36.31
N LYS A 109 -7.46 -12.30 -35.41
CA LYS A 109 -7.47 -13.72 -35.77
C LYS A 109 -8.88 -14.22 -35.54
N ASN A 110 -9.52 -14.70 -36.60
CA ASN A 110 -10.81 -15.42 -36.57
C ASN A 110 -10.78 -16.68 -35.67
N ASP A 111 -9.65 -16.97 -35.01
CA ASP A 111 -9.40 -18.15 -34.20
C ASP A 111 -9.66 -17.94 -32.69
N ILE A 112 -9.93 -16.71 -32.21
CA ILE A 112 -10.22 -16.51 -30.78
C ILE A 112 -11.66 -16.94 -30.51
N PRO A 113 -11.89 -17.99 -29.71
CA PRO A 113 -13.23 -18.50 -29.53
C PRO A 113 -14.04 -17.54 -28.65
N LYS A 114 -15.34 -17.37 -28.98
CA LYS A 114 -16.24 -16.44 -28.28
C LYS A 114 -16.30 -16.67 -26.76
N TRP A 115 -16.20 -17.92 -26.32
CA TRP A 115 -16.21 -18.27 -24.89
C TRP A 115 -15.01 -17.67 -24.13
N PHE A 116 -13.83 -17.57 -24.78
CA PHE A 116 -12.66 -16.93 -24.20
C PHE A 116 -12.89 -15.43 -23.98
N LEU A 117 -13.53 -14.75 -24.94
CA LEU A 117 -13.87 -13.33 -24.80
C LEU A 117 -14.85 -13.11 -23.64
N ILE A 118 -15.90 -13.94 -23.54
CA ILE A 118 -16.87 -13.88 -22.44
C ILE A 118 -16.16 -14.07 -21.09
N PHE A 119 -15.29 -15.08 -21.00
CA PHE A 119 -14.49 -15.33 -19.79
C PHE A 119 -13.62 -14.12 -19.40
N MET A 120 -12.93 -13.53 -20.38
CA MET A 120 -12.11 -12.33 -20.14
C MET A 120 -12.94 -11.12 -19.67
N PHE A 121 -14.16 -10.94 -20.21
CA PHE A 121 -15.07 -9.89 -19.75
C PHE A 121 -15.51 -10.10 -18.30
N VAL A 122 -15.78 -11.34 -17.88
CA VAL A 122 -16.11 -11.65 -16.48
C VAL A 122 -14.93 -11.30 -15.56
N LEU A 123 -13.70 -11.71 -15.94
CA LEU A 123 -12.50 -11.36 -15.18
C LEU A 123 -12.27 -9.84 -15.10
N LEU A 124 -12.59 -9.12 -16.18
CA LEU A 124 -12.48 -7.67 -16.22
C LEU A 124 -13.43 -7.01 -15.21
N ILE A 125 -14.70 -7.44 -15.16
CA ILE A 125 -15.69 -6.93 -14.20
C ILE A 125 -15.22 -7.20 -12.76
N ILE A 126 -14.75 -8.40 -12.47
CA ILE A 126 -14.22 -8.76 -11.14
C ILE A 126 -13.02 -7.87 -10.77
N SER A 127 -12.10 -7.66 -11.71
CA SER A 127 -10.92 -6.82 -11.49
C SER A 127 -11.29 -5.36 -11.24
N ILE A 128 -12.27 -4.81 -11.96
CA ILE A 128 -12.75 -3.45 -11.75
C ILE A 128 -13.36 -3.33 -10.34
N ASN A 129 -14.21 -4.29 -9.95
CA ASN A 129 -14.82 -4.30 -8.63
C ASN A 129 -13.76 -4.36 -7.52
N ALA A 130 -12.70 -5.14 -7.68
CA ALA A 130 -11.59 -5.18 -6.74
C ALA A 130 -10.92 -3.81 -6.59
N VAL A 131 -10.58 -3.14 -7.70
CA VAL A 131 -9.99 -1.79 -7.68
C VAL A 131 -10.92 -0.80 -6.97
N VAL A 132 -12.22 -0.82 -7.25
CA VAL A 132 -13.21 0.06 -6.63
C VAL A 132 -13.31 -0.20 -5.13
N GLN A 133 -13.47 -1.46 -4.71
CA GLN A 133 -13.58 -1.81 -3.28
C GLN A 133 -12.33 -1.43 -2.51
N THR A 134 -11.14 -1.75 -3.03
CA THR A 134 -9.89 -1.39 -2.36
C THR A 134 -9.71 0.13 -2.31
N SER A 135 -10.09 0.87 -3.36
CA SER A 135 -10.04 2.35 -3.36
C SER A 135 -10.92 2.96 -2.29
N ILE A 136 -12.15 2.47 -2.13
CA ILE A 136 -13.08 2.93 -1.09
C ILE A 136 -12.52 2.59 0.30
N SER A 137 -12.11 1.35 0.52
CA SER A 137 -11.56 0.88 1.80
C SER A 137 -10.35 1.70 2.22
N LEU A 138 -9.47 1.99 1.27
CA LEU A 138 -8.29 2.82 1.47
C LEU A 138 -8.64 4.28 1.77
N SER A 139 -9.67 4.85 1.14
CA SER A 139 -10.14 6.20 1.46
C SER A 139 -10.67 6.30 2.89
N VAL A 140 -11.40 5.28 3.35
CA VAL A 140 -11.91 5.21 4.72
C VAL A 140 -10.76 5.13 5.72
N THR A 141 -9.78 4.27 5.46
CA THR A 141 -8.62 4.14 6.35
C THR A 141 -7.72 5.38 6.33
N ASP A 142 -7.61 6.11 5.22
CA ASP A 142 -6.89 7.39 5.19
C ASP A 142 -7.53 8.43 6.13
N GLN A 143 -8.87 8.50 6.16
CA GLN A 143 -9.62 9.35 7.09
C GLN A 143 -9.46 8.90 8.56
N GLU A 144 -9.47 7.59 8.80
CA GLU A 144 -9.22 6.99 10.13
C GLU A 144 -7.84 7.38 10.67
N VAL A 145 -6.79 7.24 9.85
CA VAL A 145 -5.42 7.64 10.22
C VAL A 145 -5.35 9.14 10.49
N GLN A 146 -6.02 9.96 9.67
CA GLN A 146 -6.06 11.41 9.88
C GLN A 146 -6.72 11.79 11.22
N PHE A 147 -7.84 11.16 11.55
CA PHE A 147 -8.54 11.37 12.81
C PHE A 147 -7.68 11.00 14.01
N LEU A 148 -7.02 9.84 13.95
CA LEU A 148 -6.12 9.37 15.02
C LEU A 148 -4.90 10.28 15.19
N TYR A 149 -4.32 10.76 14.08
CA TYR A 149 -3.25 11.75 14.13
C TYR A 149 -3.71 13.02 14.87
N LEU A 150 -4.85 13.59 14.48
CA LEU A 150 -5.37 14.81 15.10
C LEU A 150 -5.61 14.62 16.60
N ARG A 151 -6.20 13.48 17.00
CA ARG A 151 -6.45 13.13 18.41
C ARG A 151 -5.17 13.00 19.24
N LEU A 152 -4.06 12.61 18.64
CA LEU A 152 -2.77 12.49 19.32
C LEU A 152 -2.02 13.83 19.40
N THR A 153 -2.39 14.83 18.59
CA THR A 153 -1.67 16.10 18.46
C THR A 153 -2.44 17.33 18.96
N HIS A 154 -3.73 17.20 19.25
CA HIS A 154 -4.62 18.25 19.77
C HIS A 154 -5.37 17.76 21.00
#